data_AF-A0A662F6B1-F1
#
_entry.id   AF-A0A662F6B1-F1
#
_cell.length_a   1.000
_cell.length_b   1.000
_cell.length_c   1.000
_cell.angle_alpha   90.00
_cell.angle_beta   90.00
_cell.angle_gamma   90.00
#
_symmetry.space_group_name_H-M   'P 1'
#
loop_
_entity.id
_entity.type
_entity.pdbx_description
1 polymer ?
#
loop_
_entity_poly.entity_id
_entity_poly.type
_entity_poly.pdbx_seq_one_letter_code
_entity_poly.pdbx_strand_id
1 'polypeptide(L)'
;MKLARIYIVANTGKEGTRRTLAILKAWCSVKGIKAITVDAAPPYPVEPEGALIVALGGDGTVLRAAGLFSGYEIPIIGANLGSLGFLTQVRASSLTQALEGLVNGEGTVEPRMRIAYQAKDVSGSALNDVVLLGDGPTRFCELDLLNAAGEGIATYPGDGLIISTPTGSTAYNLSAGGPVLVPGTDCIVATPLATHRLGLRPLVFPGGITLRVRAHTTVALIADGDHVTTVQPEEVITVSRAAVPTFLVRMPDTAPFFRFLAEKLNWGAQANRKRKSL
;
A
#
# COMPACT_ATOMS: atom_id res chain seq x y z
N MET A 1 -3.40 -13.38 21.09
CA MET A 1 -2.10 -13.72 20.44
C MET A 1 -0.99 -13.60 21.50
N LYS A 2 -0.06 -14.54 21.61
CA LYS A 2 1.09 -14.38 22.54
C LYS A 2 2.18 -13.54 21.84
N LEU A 3 2.23 -12.25 22.17
CA LEU A 3 3.26 -11.35 21.66
C LEU A 3 4.58 -11.57 22.41
N ALA A 4 5.64 -11.85 21.66
CA ALA A 4 7.02 -11.90 22.15
C ALA A 4 7.79 -10.62 21.79
N ARG A 5 7.50 -10.02 20.63
CA ARG A 5 8.21 -8.83 20.14
C ARG A 5 7.33 -7.92 19.31
N ILE A 6 7.68 -6.63 19.31
CA ILE A 6 7.08 -5.61 18.47
C ILE A 6 8.19 -4.90 17.69
N TYR A 7 8.10 -4.96 16.37
CA TYR A 7 8.90 -4.14 15.45
C TYR A 7 8.20 -2.80 15.24
N ILE A 8 8.92 -1.69 15.40
CA ILE A 8 8.34 -0.34 15.39
C ILE A 8 8.94 0.42 14.22
N VAL A 9 8.11 0.71 13.22
CA VAL A 9 8.43 1.59 12.10
C VAL A 9 7.78 2.94 12.37
N ALA A 10 8.56 3.98 12.60
CA ALA A 10 8.05 5.29 13.01
C ALA A 10 8.45 6.41 12.04
N ASN A 11 7.56 7.37 11.84
CA ASN A 11 7.90 8.63 11.19
C ASN A 11 8.42 9.63 12.23
N THR A 12 9.73 9.65 12.44
CA THR A 12 10.40 10.47 13.47
C THR A 12 10.29 11.98 13.24
N GLY A 13 9.93 12.42 12.04
CA GLY A 13 9.71 13.84 11.71
C GLY A 13 8.35 14.39 12.15
N LYS A 14 7.39 13.53 12.51
CA LYS A 14 6.03 13.96 12.90
C LYS A 14 5.96 14.27 14.39
N GLU A 15 5.30 15.37 14.74
CA GLU A 15 5.04 15.75 16.13
C GLU A 15 4.31 14.63 16.90
N GLY A 16 4.63 14.46 18.18
CA GLY A 16 4.03 13.41 19.03
C GLY A 16 4.68 12.03 18.90
N THR A 17 5.43 11.74 17.83
CA THR A 17 6.07 10.43 17.60
C THR A 17 6.94 9.99 18.76
N ARG A 18 7.84 10.87 19.24
CA ARG A 18 8.77 10.54 20.34
C ARG A 18 8.03 10.17 21.62
N ARG A 19 6.95 10.90 21.94
CA ARG A 19 6.11 10.64 23.11
C ARG A 19 5.39 9.30 22.99
N THR A 20 4.73 9.04 21.86
CA THR A 20 4.04 7.76 21.63
C THR A 20 5.02 6.59 21.62
N LEU A 21 6.21 6.76 21.05
CA LEU A 21 7.26 5.74 21.07
C LEU A 21 7.71 5.41 22.49
N ALA A 22 7.90 6.42 23.35
CA ALA A 22 8.25 6.23 24.75
C ALA A 22 7.14 5.48 25.51
N ILE A 23 5.88 5.85 25.31
CA ILE A 23 4.71 5.16 25.90
C ILE A 23 4.65 3.71 25.45
N LEU A 24 4.81 3.45 24.15
CA LEU A 24 4.80 2.11 23.59
C LEU A 24 5.94 1.25 24.16
N LYS A 25 7.16 1.78 24.25
CA LYS A 25 8.31 1.07 24.84
C LYS A 25 8.09 0.77 26.32
N ALA A 26 7.52 1.71 27.09
CA ALA A 26 7.18 1.48 28.49
C ALA A 26 6.11 0.38 28.64
N TRP A 27 5.07 0.40 27.81
CA TRP A 27 4.04 -0.64 27.78
C TRP A 27 4.63 -2.01 27.46
N CYS A 28 5.51 -2.10 26.44
CA CYS A 28 6.20 -3.34 26.08
C CYS A 28 7.03 -3.89 27.25
N SER A 29 7.75 -3.01 27.96
CA SER A 29 8.55 -3.39 29.14
C SER A 29 7.70 -4.03 30.24
N VAL A 30 6.55 -3.42 30.58
CA VAL A 30 5.61 -3.94 31.58
C VAL A 30 5.06 -5.32 31.18
N LYS A 31 4.86 -5.55 29.88
CA LYS A 31 4.33 -6.81 29.34
C LYS A 31 5.40 -7.87 29.06
N GLY A 32 6.69 -7.56 29.27
CA GLY A 32 7.79 -8.46 28.91
C GLY A 32 7.94 -8.68 27.39
N ILE A 33 7.52 -7.72 26.58
CA ILE A 33 7.57 -7.76 25.11
C ILE A 33 8.82 -7.01 24.64
N LYS A 34 9.61 -7.62 23.75
CA LYS A 34 10.80 -6.97 23.17
C LYS A 34 10.39 -5.91 22.15
N ALA A 35 10.71 -4.64 22.40
CA ALA A 35 10.45 -3.54 21.48
C ALA A 35 11.67 -3.21 20.62
N ILE A 36 11.54 -3.26 19.28
CA ILE A 36 12.64 -3.11 18.32
C ILE A 36 12.29 -1.97 17.36
N THR A 37 13.05 -0.87 17.37
CA THR A 37 12.84 0.24 16.41
C THR A 37 13.54 -0.09 15.09
N VAL A 38 12.86 0.15 13.97
CA VAL A 38 13.31 -0.22 12.62
C VAL A 38 13.32 1.02 11.73
N ASP A 39 14.52 1.48 11.37
CA ASP A 39 14.73 2.67 10.55
C ASP A 39 15.13 2.35 9.10
N ALA A 40 15.52 1.13 8.79
CA ALA A 40 15.86 0.71 7.43
C ALA A 40 15.59 -0.79 7.26
N ALA A 41 15.69 -1.28 6.02
CA ALA A 41 15.60 -2.70 5.72
C ALA A 41 16.58 -3.47 6.63
N PRO A 42 16.10 -4.51 7.33
CA PRO A 42 16.90 -5.14 8.37
C PRO A 42 18.14 -5.83 7.75
N PRO A 43 19.36 -5.57 8.25
CA PRO A 43 20.49 -6.47 8.06
C PRO A 43 20.49 -7.63 9.09
N TYR A 44 19.39 -7.83 9.84
CA TYR A 44 19.27 -8.81 10.93
C TYR A 44 18.13 -9.81 10.69
N PRO A 45 18.23 -11.03 11.25
CA PRO A 45 17.16 -12.02 11.15
C PRO A 45 15.87 -11.47 11.80
N VAL A 46 14.78 -11.47 11.03
CA VAL A 46 13.45 -11.21 11.55
C VAL A 46 12.92 -12.51 12.14
N GLU A 47 12.43 -12.45 13.38
CA GLU A 47 11.83 -13.59 14.07
C GLU A 47 10.30 -13.42 13.99
N PRO A 48 9.58 -14.17 13.12
CA PRO A 48 8.15 -13.96 12.89
C PRO A 48 7.25 -14.48 14.03
N GLU A 49 7.67 -15.51 14.79
CA GLU A 49 6.82 -16.16 15.77
C GLU A 49 6.47 -15.24 16.95
N GLY A 50 5.20 -14.85 17.09
CA GLY A 50 4.78 -13.92 18.14
C GLY A 50 5.26 -12.48 17.91
N ALA A 51 5.57 -12.12 16.66
CA ALA A 51 5.88 -10.75 16.28
C ALA A 51 4.64 -9.96 15.85
N LEU A 52 4.72 -8.65 16.04
CA LEU A 52 3.77 -7.66 15.51
C LEU A 52 4.57 -6.46 15.01
N ILE A 53 4.12 -5.84 13.93
CA ILE A 53 4.69 -4.58 13.45
C ILE A 53 3.75 -3.44 13.84
N VAL A 54 4.29 -2.42 14.48
CA VAL A 54 3.60 -1.16 14.75
C VAL A 54 4.14 -0.10 13.79
N ALA A 55 3.27 0.37 12.89
CA ALA A 55 3.56 1.49 12.02
C ALA A 55 3.01 2.79 12.65
N LEU A 56 3.90 3.60 13.21
CA LEU A 56 3.56 4.84 13.92
C LEU A 56 3.75 6.06 13.02
N GLY A 57 2.66 6.56 12.42
CA GLY A 57 2.76 7.66 11.46
C GLY A 57 1.48 7.92 10.67
N GLY A 58 1.54 7.73 9.36
CA GLY A 58 0.39 7.78 8.44
C GLY A 58 0.45 6.59 7.48
N ASP A 59 -0.36 6.61 6.41
CA ASP A 59 -0.42 5.48 5.47
C ASP A 59 0.93 5.18 4.81
N GLY A 60 1.74 6.19 4.46
CA GLY A 60 3.11 5.98 3.97
C GLY A 60 4.04 5.27 4.97
N THR A 61 3.77 5.40 6.28
CA THR A 61 4.51 4.63 7.30
C THR A 61 4.10 3.16 7.32
N VAL A 62 2.83 2.86 7.02
CA VAL A 62 2.35 1.49 6.82
C VAL A 62 2.94 0.89 5.54
N LEU A 63 3.00 1.65 4.43
CA LEU A 63 3.64 1.20 3.19
C LEU A 63 5.11 0.86 3.42
N ARG A 64 5.85 1.75 4.10
CA ARG A 64 7.24 1.49 4.49
C ARG A 64 7.36 0.22 5.34
N ALA A 65 6.50 0.04 6.33
CA ALA A 65 6.48 -1.19 7.13
C ALA A 65 6.20 -2.44 6.28
N ALA A 66 5.21 -2.38 5.38
CA ALA A 66 4.87 -3.47 4.47
C ALA A 66 6.02 -3.82 3.51
N GLY A 67 6.78 -2.82 3.03
CA GLY A 67 7.98 -3.03 2.22
C GLY A 67 9.12 -3.69 3.00
N LEU A 68 9.43 -3.17 4.20
CA LEU A 68 10.49 -3.69 5.08
C LEU A 68 10.25 -5.16 5.49
N PHE A 69 9.00 -5.55 5.66
CA PHE A 69 8.58 -6.89 6.10
C PHE A 69 7.90 -7.71 4.98
N SER A 70 8.16 -7.35 3.73
CA SER A 70 7.51 -7.88 2.53
C SER A 70 7.52 -9.41 2.36
N GLY A 71 8.50 -10.10 2.94
CA GLY A 71 8.64 -11.57 2.89
C GLY A 71 8.15 -12.29 4.14
N TYR A 72 7.53 -11.60 5.10
CA TYR A 72 7.14 -12.17 6.38
C TYR A 72 5.65 -12.07 6.63
N GLU A 73 5.08 -13.12 7.20
CA GLU A 73 3.67 -13.17 7.60
C GLU A 73 3.45 -12.54 8.98
N ILE A 74 3.96 -11.31 9.17
CA ILE A 74 3.85 -10.59 10.44
C ILE A 74 2.74 -9.53 10.31
N PRO A 75 1.71 -9.55 11.17
CA PRO A 75 0.66 -8.54 11.14
C PRO A 75 1.17 -7.13 11.42
N ILE A 76 0.58 -6.14 10.75
CA ILE A 76 0.88 -4.72 10.91
C ILE A 76 -0.34 -4.02 11.53
N ILE A 77 -0.13 -3.29 12.62
CA ILE A 77 -1.10 -2.34 13.16
C ILE A 77 -0.64 -0.91 12.86
N GLY A 78 -1.47 -0.16 12.13
CA GLY A 78 -1.21 1.22 11.75
C GLY A 78 -1.77 2.21 12.77
N ALA A 79 -0.90 2.98 13.42
CA ALA A 79 -1.25 4.00 14.40
C ALA A 79 -1.03 5.42 13.84
N ASN A 80 -2.11 6.17 13.63
CA ASN A 80 -2.05 7.52 13.10
C ASN A 80 -1.78 8.56 14.19
N LEU A 81 -0.83 9.46 13.94
CA LEU A 81 -0.52 10.62 14.79
C LEU A 81 -1.35 11.89 14.47
N GLY A 82 -2.32 11.79 13.57
CA GLY A 82 -3.18 12.87 13.09
C GLY A 82 -4.52 12.32 12.58
N SER A 83 -4.92 12.67 11.35
CA SER A 83 -6.16 12.16 10.77
C SER A 83 -6.00 10.73 10.25
N LEU A 84 -6.96 9.85 10.60
CA LEU A 84 -6.98 8.45 10.17
C LEU A 84 -6.94 8.34 8.63
N GLY A 85 -6.18 7.37 8.14
CA GLY A 85 -6.07 7.04 6.72
C GLY A 85 -6.80 5.76 6.35
N PHE A 86 -6.57 5.23 5.15
CA PHE A 86 -7.13 3.95 4.72
C PHE A 86 -6.43 2.77 5.40
N LEU A 87 -5.13 2.92 5.70
CA LEU A 87 -4.28 1.88 6.31
C LEU A 87 -4.03 2.11 7.80
N THR A 88 -4.07 3.37 8.25
CA THR A 88 -3.84 3.76 9.65
C THR A 88 -5.16 3.97 10.39
N GLN A 89 -5.64 2.90 11.00
CA GLN A 89 -7.00 2.79 11.55
C GLN A 89 -7.08 3.02 13.07
N VAL A 90 -5.94 2.96 13.78
CA VAL A 90 -5.86 3.23 15.21
C VAL A 90 -5.28 4.62 15.45
N ARG A 91 -5.81 5.39 16.40
CA ARG A 91 -5.18 6.64 16.83
C ARG A 91 -3.98 6.34 17.73
N ALA A 92 -2.87 7.05 17.54
CA ALA A 92 -1.67 6.89 18.36
C ALA A 92 -1.91 7.05 19.87
N SER A 93 -2.89 7.87 20.25
CA SER A 93 -3.34 8.03 21.65
C SER A 93 -4.00 6.78 22.25
N SER A 94 -4.59 5.93 21.42
CA SER A 94 -5.32 4.72 21.80
C SER A 94 -4.53 3.45 21.48
N LEU A 95 -3.28 3.57 21.02
CA LEU A 95 -2.47 2.45 20.56
C LEU A 95 -2.27 1.39 21.64
N THR A 96 -1.91 1.77 22.87
CA THR A 96 -1.71 0.81 23.96
C THR A 96 -3.00 0.07 24.32
N GLN A 97 -4.14 0.75 24.29
CA GLN A 97 -5.45 0.11 24.49
C GLN A 97 -5.75 -0.90 23.38
N ALA A 98 -5.48 -0.54 22.11
CA ALA A 98 -5.65 -1.46 21.00
C ALA A 98 -4.73 -2.69 21.12
N LEU A 99 -3.49 -2.51 21.58
CA LEU A 99 -2.55 -3.60 21.81
C LEU A 99 -2.99 -4.52 22.96
N GLU A 100 -3.58 -3.98 24.03
CA GLU A 100 -4.19 -4.79 25.10
C GLU A 100 -5.32 -5.67 24.55
N GLY A 101 -6.24 -5.07 23.79
CA GLY A 101 -7.30 -5.83 23.12
C GLY A 101 -6.74 -6.94 22.24
N LEU A 102 -5.72 -6.65 21.43
CA LEU A 102 -5.08 -7.62 20.55
C LEU A 102 -4.43 -8.80 21.30
N VAL A 103 -3.78 -8.52 22.43
CA VAL A 103 -3.24 -9.58 23.31
C VAL A 103 -4.36 -10.46 23.84
N ASN A 104 -5.49 -9.86 24.22
CA ASN A 104 -6.69 -10.55 24.70
C ASN A 104 -7.51 -11.25 23.60
N GLY A 105 -7.05 -11.20 22.34
CA GLY A 105 -7.71 -11.86 21.22
C GLY A 105 -8.80 -11.03 20.54
N GLU A 106 -8.87 -9.74 20.85
CA GLU A 106 -9.72 -8.79 20.12
C GLU A 106 -9.05 -8.36 18.81
N GLY A 107 -9.87 -8.10 17.81
CA GLY A 107 -9.41 -7.70 16.48
C GLY A 107 -9.22 -8.88 15.54
N THR A 108 -9.09 -8.56 14.26
CA THR A 108 -8.94 -9.52 13.17
C THR A 108 -7.71 -9.18 12.34
N VAL A 109 -7.22 -10.15 11.59
CA VAL A 109 -6.11 -9.95 10.65
C VAL A 109 -6.68 -10.09 9.24
N GLU A 110 -6.52 -9.05 8.42
CA GLU A 110 -6.97 -9.02 7.05
C GLU A 110 -5.77 -9.11 6.09
N PRO A 111 -5.70 -10.13 5.22
CA PRO A 111 -4.68 -10.18 4.19
C PRO A 111 -4.98 -9.12 3.12
N ARG A 112 -3.93 -8.42 2.69
CA ARG A 112 -3.95 -7.45 1.60
C ARG A 112 -2.97 -7.89 0.52
N MET A 113 -3.50 -8.08 -0.68
CA MET A 113 -2.72 -8.40 -1.85
C MET A 113 -1.61 -7.37 -2.07
N ARG A 114 -0.46 -7.87 -2.53
CA ARG A 114 0.68 -7.08 -2.99
C ARG A 114 0.99 -7.48 -4.43
N ILE A 115 1.61 -6.57 -5.17
CA ILE A 115 2.17 -6.86 -6.50
C ILE A 115 3.69 -6.99 -6.39
N ALA A 116 4.24 -8.02 -6.99
CA ALA A 116 5.66 -8.20 -7.19
C ALA A 116 6.07 -7.57 -8.53
N TYR A 117 7.26 -6.99 -8.57
CA TYR A 117 7.87 -6.46 -9.79
C TYR A 117 9.28 -7.04 -9.98
N GLN A 118 9.66 -7.21 -11.23
CA GLN A 118 11.02 -7.55 -11.66
C GLN A 118 11.40 -6.66 -12.84
N ALA A 119 12.49 -5.92 -12.70
CA ALA A 119 13.10 -5.13 -13.77
C ALA A 119 14.61 -5.38 -13.76
N LYS A 120 15.12 -6.06 -14.80
CA LYS A 120 16.54 -6.46 -14.90
C LYS A 120 17.02 -7.16 -13.64
N ASP A 121 17.95 -6.57 -12.89
CA ASP A 121 18.55 -7.12 -11.67
C ASP A 121 17.83 -6.67 -10.39
N VAL A 122 16.78 -5.85 -10.51
CA VAL A 122 16.04 -5.29 -9.38
C VAL A 122 14.67 -5.96 -9.28
N SER A 123 14.36 -6.44 -8.08
CA SER A 123 13.09 -7.09 -7.78
C SER A 123 12.55 -6.63 -6.44
N GLY A 124 11.24 -6.70 -6.28
CA GLY A 124 10.59 -6.29 -5.04
C GLY A 124 9.09 -6.46 -5.12
N SER A 125 8.39 -5.82 -4.18
CA SER A 125 6.94 -5.84 -4.14
C SER A 125 6.37 -4.57 -3.51
N ALA A 126 5.16 -4.22 -3.90
CA ALA A 126 4.42 -3.03 -3.48
C ALA A 126 3.05 -3.42 -2.92
N LEU A 127 2.59 -2.73 -1.89
CA LEU A 127 1.25 -2.90 -1.32
C LEU A 127 0.20 -2.12 -2.12
N ASN A 128 0.53 -0.92 -2.61
CA ASN A 128 -0.37 -0.09 -3.41
C ASN A 128 -0.13 -0.30 -4.90
N ASP A 129 1.01 0.13 -5.41
CA ASP A 129 1.21 0.26 -6.85
C ASP A 129 2.68 0.24 -7.28
N VAL A 130 2.87 -0.13 -8.55
CA VAL A 130 4.08 0.04 -9.33
C VAL A 130 3.74 1.04 -10.43
N VAL A 131 4.49 2.13 -10.47
CA VAL A 131 4.28 3.24 -11.39
C VAL A 131 5.48 3.32 -12.32
N LEU A 132 5.22 3.37 -13.62
CA LEU A 132 6.19 3.70 -14.64
C LEU A 132 5.89 5.10 -15.13
N LEU A 133 6.85 6.02 -14.97
CA LEU A 133 6.70 7.43 -15.31
C LEU A 133 7.87 7.87 -16.19
N GLY A 134 7.64 8.66 -17.24
CA GLY A 134 8.73 9.17 -18.09
C GLY A 134 9.81 9.89 -17.28
N ASP A 135 11.05 9.46 -17.45
CA ASP A 135 12.21 9.95 -16.70
C ASP A 135 13.00 10.96 -17.54
N GLY A 136 12.41 12.15 -17.67
CA GLY A 136 12.99 13.23 -18.46
C GLY A 136 12.22 14.56 -18.30
N PRO A 137 12.74 15.67 -18.84
CA PRO A 137 12.15 17.00 -18.65
C PRO A 137 10.70 17.11 -19.15
N THR A 138 10.36 16.39 -20.21
CA THR A 138 9.02 16.37 -20.81
C THR A 138 8.09 15.36 -20.15
N ARG A 139 8.60 14.47 -19.28
CA ARG A 139 7.90 13.33 -18.67
C ARG A 139 7.23 12.36 -19.64
N PHE A 140 7.44 12.54 -20.94
CA PHE A 140 6.88 11.67 -21.96
C PHE A 140 7.53 10.29 -21.91
N CYS A 141 6.70 9.27 -22.07
CA CYS A 141 7.12 7.90 -22.31
C CYS A 141 6.18 7.19 -23.28
N GLU A 142 6.70 6.10 -23.85
CA GLU A 142 5.91 5.15 -24.62
C GLU A 142 6.11 3.74 -24.01
N LEU A 143 4.99 3.14 -23.59
CA LEU A 143 4.96 1.86 -22.89
C LEU A 143 4.03 0.87 -23.59
N ASP A 144 4.49 -0.35 -23.81
CA ASP A 144 3.67 -1.47 -24.26
C ASP A 144 3.30 -2.37 -23.08
N LEU A 145 2.00 -2.54 -22.83
CA LEU A 145 1.49 -3.54 -21.91
C LEU A 145 1.21 -4.83 -22.66
N LEU A 146 1.79 -5.91 -22.17
CA LEU A 146 1.74 -7.25 -22.75
C LEU A 146 1.26 -8.25 -21.70
N ASN A 147 0.71 -9.37 -22.15
CA ASN A 147 0.47 -10.51 -21.27
C ASN A 147 1.76 -11.35 -21.04
N ALA A 148 1.66 -12.41 -20.24
CA ALA A 148 2.78 -13.29 -19.94
C ALA A 148 3.43 -13.93 -21.19
N ALA A 149 2.62 -14.24 -22.21
CA ALA A 149 3.08 -14.81 -23.48
C ALA A 149 3.77 -13.77 -24.40
N GLY A 150 3.72 -12.49 -24.05
CA GLY A 150 4.26 -11.39 -24.83
C GLY A 150 3.31 -10.83 -25.88
N GLU A 151 2.03 -11.20 -25.84
CA GLU A 151 1.00 -10.66 -26.73
C GLU A 151 0.59 -9.25 -26.26
N GLY A 152 0.45 -8.32 -27.20
CA GLY A 152 0.12 -6.93 -26.93
C GLY A 152 -1.31 -6.74 -26.44
N ILE A 153 -1.46 -6.02 -25.32
CA ILE A 153 -2.74 -5.60 -24.74
C ILE A 153 -3.04 -4.16 -25.14
N ALA A 154 -2.10 -3.24 -24.90
CA ALA A 154 -2.25 -1.82 -25.19
C ALA A 154 -0.90 -1.10 -25.23
N THR A 155 -0.82 -0.01 -25.99
CA THR A 155 0.31 0.92 -26.01
C THR A 155 -0.11 2.27 -25.42
N TYR A 156 0.72 2.80 -24.53
CA TYR A 156 0.48 4.01 -23.75
C TYR A 156 1.54 5.08 -24.09
N PRO A 157 1.29 5.95 -25.08
CA PRO A 157 2.07 7.16 -25.28
C PRO A 157 1.53 8.27 -24.36
N GLY A 158 2.32 8.80 -23.44
CA GLY A 158 1.88 9.77 -22.44
C GLY A 158 2.88 9.94 -21.31
N ASP A 159 2.40 10.19 -20.10
CA ASP A 159 3.28 10.37 -18.94
C ASP A 159 3.71 9.03 -18.30
N GLY A 160 2.88 7.99 -18.42
CA GLY A 160 3.15 6.73 -17.72
C GLY A 160 1.98 5.74 -17.61
N LEU A 161 2.20 4.73 -16.77
CA LEU A 161 1.25 3.67 -16.44
C LEU A 161 1.37 3.31 -14.96
N ILE A 162 0.23 3.21 -14.27
CA ILE A 162 0.13 2.67 -12.91
C ILE A 162 -0.38 1.24 -13.00
N ILE A 163 0.29 0.30 -12.33
CA ILE A 163 -0.23 -1.03 -12.04
C ILE A 163 -0.51 -1.10 -10.54
N SER A 164 -1.77 -1.23 -10.15
CA SER A 164 -2.22 -1.07 -8.76
C SER A 164 -2.99 -2.28 -8.22
N THR A 165 -2.85 -2.51 -6.92
CA THR A 165 -3.66 -3.46 -6.13
C THR A 165 -5.01 -2.82 -5.76
N PRO A 166 -5.94 -3.59 -5.18
CA PRO A 166 -7.16 -3.01 -4.61
C PRO A 166 -6.88 -2.03 -3.47
N THR A 167 -5.82 -2.28 -2.69
CA THR A 167 -5.39 -1.36 -1.61
C THR A 167 -4.90 -0.03 -2.19
N GLY A 168 -4.10 -0.08 -3.27
CA GLY A 168 -3.61 1.10 -3.97
C GLY A 168 -4.66 1.83 -4.81
N SER A 169 -5.82 1.21 -5.03
CA SER A 169 -6.89 1.82 -5.84
C SER A 169 -7.38 3.17 -5.32
N THR A 170 -7.25 3.42 -4.00
CA THR A 170 -7.57 4.68 -3.31
C THR A 170 -6.38 5.62 -3.13
N ALA A 171 -5.21 5.27 -3.67
CA ALA A 171 -3.98 6.07 -3.64
C ALA A 171 -3.78 6.79 -4.99
N TYR A 172 -2.60 6.67 -5.61
CA TYR A 172 -2.29 7.39 -6.85
C TYR A 172 -3.22 6.97 -8.01
N ASN A 173 -3.60 5.69 -8.05
CA ASN A 173 -4.58 5.17 -9.00
C ASN A 173 -5.89 5.98 -9.03
N LEU A 174 -6.41 6.38 -7.87
CA LEU A 174 -7.64 7.18 -7.79
C LEU A 174 -7.46 8.55 -8.43
N SER A 175 -6.34 9.21 -8.14
CA SER A 175 -6.01 10.53 -8.71
C SER A 175 -5.79 10.47 -10.22
N ALA A 176 -5.33 9.34 -10.74
CA ALA A 176 -5.17 9.09 -12.17
C ALA A 176 -6.48 8.71 -12.90
N GLY A 177 -7.62 8.68 -12.19
CA GLY A 177 -8.92 8.31 -12.78
C GLY A 177 -9.17 6.81 -12.86
N GLY A 178 -8.37 6.00 -12.16
CA GLY A 178 -8.63 4.58 -11.96
C GLY A 178 -9.85 4.33 -11.05
N PRO A 179 -10.48 3.14 -11.14
CA PRO A 179 -11.62 2.78 -10.30
C PRO A 179 -11.20 2.60 -8.84
N VAL A 180 -12.13 2.87 -7.92
CA VAL A 180 -12.03 2.42 -6.52
C VAL A 180 -12.36 0.93 -6.47
N LEU A 181 -11.46 0.15 -5.91
CA LEU A 181 -11.62 -1.29 -5.71
C LEU A 181 -11.81 -1.58 -4.22
N VAL A 182 -12.74 -2.47 -3.89
CA VAL A 182 -12.99 -2.84 -2.49
C VAL A 182 -11.85 -3.72 -1.98
N PRO A 183 -11.27 -3.45 -0.80
CA PRO A 183 -10.25 -4.32 -0.21
C PRO A 183 -10.73 -5.77 -0.10
N GLY A 184 -9.86 -6.72 -0.46
CA GLY A 184 -10.19 -8.14 -0.55
C GLY A 184 -10.59 -8.63 -1.94
N THR A 185 -10.84 -7.73 -2.89
CA THR A 185 -11.05 -8.11 -4.31
C THR A 185 -9.77 -8.71 -4.88
N ASP A 186 -9.86 -9.82 -5.60
CA ASP A 186 -8.70 -10.46 -6.24
C ASP A 186 -8.48 -9.92 -7.68
N CYS A 187 -7.91 -8.72 -7.79
CA CYS A 187 -7.65 -8.09 -9.08
C CYS A 187 -6.39 -7.20 -9.09
N ILE A 188 -5.91 -6.91 -10.30
CA ILE A 188 -4.88 -5.91 -10.58
C ILE A 188 -5.48 -4.90 -11.57
N VAL A 189 -5.24 -3.61 -11.38
CA VAL A 189 -5.68 -2.58 -12.32
C VAL A 189 -4.50 -1.88 -12.98
N ALA A 190 -4.55 -1.70 -14.30
CA ALA A 190 -3.62 -0.88 -15.05
C ALA A 190 -4.30 0.43 -15.44
N THR A 191 -3.80 1.57 -14.93
CA THR A 191 -4.38 2.90 -15.13
C THR A 191 -3.40 3.80 -15.88
N PRO A 192 -3.76 4.32 -17.07
CA PRO A 192 -2.91 5.20 -17.86
C PRO A 192 -2.70 6.56 -17.18
N LEU A 193 -1.52 7.18 -17.39
CA LEU A 193 -1.23 8.55 -16.97
C LEU A 193 -1.13 9.48 -18.18
N ALA A 194 -2.00 10.49 -18.23
CA ALA A 194 -2.02 11.59 -19.20
C ALA A 194 -1.72 11.16 -20.65
N THR A 195 -2.36 10.08 -21.12
CA THR A 195 -2.05 9.51 -22.45
C THR A 195 -2.54 10.38 -23.59
N HIS A 196 -1.75 10.47 -24.67
CA HIS A 196 -2.07 11.18 -25.91
C HIS A 196 -3.06 10.42 -26.82
N ARG A 197 -3.72 9.37 -26.30
CA ARG A 197 -4.79 8.61 -26.99
C ARG A 197 -6.07 8.66 -26.16
N LEU A 198 -7.14 9.21 -26.76
CA LEU A 198 -8.42 9.45 -26.06
C LEU A 198 -9.19 8.18 -25.65
N GLY A 199 -8.93 7.06 -26.31
CA GLY A 199 -9.65 5.79 -26.09
C GLY A 199 -9.12 4.94 -24.94
N LEU A 200 -7.96 5.27 -24.37
CA LEU A 200 -7.35 4.47 -23.31
C LEU A 200 -8.12 4.64 -22.00
N ARG A 201 -8.40 3.52 -21.34
CA ARG A 201 -9.14 3.44 -20.08
C ARG A 201 -8.40 2.53 -19.10
N PRO A 202 -8.64 2.65 -17.79
CA PRO A 202 -8.17 1.67 -16.83
C PRO A 202 -8.67 0.27 -17.19
N LEU A 203 -7.77 -0.72 -17.11
CA LEU A 203 -8.08 -2.13 -17.34
C LEU A 203 -7.97 -2.89 -16.03
N VAL A 204 -9.01 -3.65 -15.67
CA VAL A 204 -9.02 -4.50 -14.47
C VAL A 204 -8.81 -5.94 -14.91
N PHE A 205 -7.80 -6.60 -14.35
CA PHE A 205 -7.40 -7.96 -14.63
C PHE A 205 -7.63 -8.87 -13.42
N PRO A 206 -7.79 -10.19 -13.62
CA PRO A 206 -7.75 -11.17 -12.53
C PRO A 206 -6.44 -11.05 -11.76
N GLY A 207 -6.45 -11.14 -10.42
CA GLY A 207 -5.22 -10.87 -9.64
C GLY A 207 -4.13 -11.93 -9.76
N GLY A 208 -4.42 -13.10 -10.35
CA GLY A 208 -3.41 -14.09 -10.73
C GLY A 208 -2.67 -13.80 -12.04
N ILE A 209 -2.99 -12.69 -12.73
CA ILE A 209 -2.34 -12.35 -14.00
C ILE A 209 -0.85 -12.02 -13.81
N THR A 210 -0.05 -12.33 -14.83
CA THR A 210 1.29 -11.76 -15.01
C THR A 210 1.25 -10.81 -16.21
N LEU A 211 1.61 -9.56 -15.96
CA LEU A 211 1.71 -8.50 -16.93
C LEU A 211 3.18 -8.21 -17.22
N ARG A 212 3.49 -7.86 -18.46
CA ARG A 212 4.81 -7.38 -18.87
C ARG A 212 4.66 -5.99 -19.42
N VAL A 213 5.51 -5.06 -19.01
CA VAL A 213 5.54 -3.71 -19.57
C VAL A 213 6.88 -3.51 -20.25
N ARG A 214 6.87 -3.32 -21.56
CA ARG A 214 8.07 -2.93 -22.31
C ARG A 214 8.12 -1.40 -22.37
N ALA A 215 9.26 -0.84 -22.00
CA ALA A 215 9.49 0.59 -22.13
C ALA A 215 10.19 0.90 -23.46
N HIS A 216 9.67 1.81 -24.28
CA HIS A 216 10.35 2.26 -25.51
C HIS A 216 11.19 3.52 -25.30
N THR A 217 11.04 4.13 -24.12
CA THR A 217 11.77 5.31 -23.65
C THR A 217 12.26 5.07 -22.24
N THR A 218 13.18 5.89 -21.75
CA THR A 218 13.62 5.84 -20.35
C THR A 218 12.48 6.20 -19.41
N VAL A 219 12.22 5.36 -18.40
CA VAL A 219 11.17 5.58 -17.39
C VAL A 219 11.67 5.26 -15.99
N ALA A 220 11.14 5.95 -14.99
CA ALA A 220 11.37 5.65 -13.59
C ALA A 220 10.38 4.56 -13.16
N LEU A 221 10.88 3.50 -12.54
CA LEU A 221 10.07 2.53 -11.79
C LEU A 221 9.96 3.01 -10.35
N ILE A 222 8.73 3.27 -9.92
CA ILE A 222 8.39 3.72 -8.57
C ILE A 222 7.49 2.66 -7.95
N ALA A 223 7.76 2.24 -6.71
CA ALA A 223 6.96 1.27 -5.99
C ALA A 223 6.51 1.88 -4.65
N ASP A 224 5.20 1.89 -4.39
CA ASP A 224 4.60 2.52 -3.19
C ASP A 224 5.04 3.99 -2.96
N GLY A 225 5.41 4.69 -4.04
CA GLY A 225 5.90 6.07 -4.01
C GLY A 225 7.41 6.24 -3.89
N ASP A 226 8.16 5.16 -3.65
CA ASP A 226 9.63 5.19 -3.59
C ASP A 226 10.24 4.90 -4.97
N HIS A 227 11.23 5.70 -5.38
CA HIS A 227 11.98 5.45 -6.60
C HIS A 227 12.85 4.20 -6.45
N VAL A 228 12.63 3.21 -7.32
CA VAL A 228 13.34 1.91 -7.28
C VAL A 228 14.53 1.94 -8.22
N THR A 229 14.30 2.22 -9.51
CA THR A 229 15.34 2.24 -10.54
C THR A 229 14.85 2.98 -11.78
N THR A 230 15.78 3.42 -12.62
CA THR A 230 15.49 3.88 -13.97
C THR A 230 15.56 2.69 -14.93
N VAL A 231 14.49 2.47 -15.68
CA VAL A 231 14.35 1.45 -16.73
C VAL A 231 14.77 2.05 -18.07
N GLN A 232 15.65 1.36 -18.78
CA GLN A 232 16.15 1.80 -20.08
C GLN A 232 15.23 1.38 -21.23
N PRO A 233 15.32 2.04 -22.40
CA PRO A 233 14.58 1.63 -23.58
C PRO A 233 14.78 0.14 -23.92
N GLU A 234 13.70 -0.49 -24.37
CA GLU A 234 13.54 -1.91 -24.70
C GLU A 234 13.63 -2.89 -23.51
N GLU A 235 13.87 -2.41 -22.29
CA GLU A 235 13.77 -3.24 -21.09
C GLU A 235 12.31 -3.59 -20.77
N VAL A 236 12.11 -4.76 -20.16
CA VAL A 236 10.79 -5.29 -19.82
C VAL A 236 10.67 -5.45 -18.32
N ILE A 237 9.65 -4.83 -17.74
CA ILE A 237 9.24 -5.01 -16.36
C ILE A 237 8.18 -6.11 -16.31
N THR A 238 8.35 -7.08 -15.42
CA THR A 238 7.30 -8.08 -15.15
C THR A 238 6.60 -7.73 -13.85
N VAL A 239 5.26 -7.69 -13.85
CA VAL A 239 4.44 -7.43 -12.67
C VAL A 239 3.44 -8.57 -12.47
N SER A 240 3.36 -9.10 -11.26
CA SER A 240 2.48 -10.22 -10.91
C SER A 240 2.05 -10.13 -9.44
N ARG A 241 1.17 -11.03 -8.99
CA ARG A 241 0.87 -11.17 -7.55
C ARG A 241 2.14 -11.57 -6.77
N ALA A 242 2.41 -10.88 -5.67
CA ALA A 242 3.45 -11.33 -4.74
C ALA A 242 3.01 -12.58 -3.96
N ALA A 243 3.97 -13.45 -3.62
CA ALA A 243 3.69 -14.69 -2.90
C ALA A 243 3.15 -14.45 -1.48
N VAL A 244 3.68 -13.44 -0.78
CA VAL A 244 3.29 -13.12 0.61
C VAL A 244 2.45 -11.83 0.62
N PRO A 245 1.19 -11.87 1.10
CA PRO A 245 0.38 -10.67 1.27
C PRO A 245 0.83 -9.87 2.50
N THR A 246 0.41 -8.61 2.60
CA THR A 246 0.53 -7.85 3.85
C THR A 246 -0.63 -8.20 4.76
N PHE A 247 -0.34 -8.55 6.00
CA PHE A 247 -1.37 -8.79 7.01
C PHE A 247 -1.63 -7.51 7.81
N LEU A 248 -2.85 -6.97 7.75
CA LEU A 248 -3.23 -5.78 8.52
C LEU A 248 -4.13 -6.16 9.70
N VAL A 249 -3.78 -5.67 10.89
CA VAL A 249 -4.62 -5.78 12.08
C VAL A 249 -5.78 -4.80 11.98
N ARG A 250 -6.99 -5.28 12.22
CA ARG A 250 -8.22 -4.50 12.29
C ARG A 250 -8.86 -4.64 13.65
N MET A 251 -9.03 -3.52 14.35
CA MET A 251 -9.70 -3.51 15.66
C MET A 251 -11.22 -3.43 15.49
N PRO A 252 -12.02 -3.96 16.43
CA PRO A 252 -13.49 -3.99 16.31
C PRO A 252 -14.15 -2.62 16.14
N ASP A 253 -13.55 -1.56 16.69
CA ASP A 253 -13.99 -0.16 16.62
C ASP A 253 -13.60 0.54 15.31
N THR A 254 -12.88 -0.15 14.42
CA THR A 254 -12.46 0.39 13.13
C THR A 254 -13.65 0.62 12.20
N ALA A 255 -13.75 1.82 11.64
CA ALA A 255 -14.81 2.13 10.68
C ALA A 255 -14.76 1.21 9.44
N PRO A 256 -15.93 0.81 8.89
CA PRO A 256 -16.01 0.07 7.63
C PRO A 256 -15.39 0.85 6.47
N PHE A 257 -14.91 0.13 5.44
CA PHE A 257 -14.27 0.74 4.26
C PHE A 257 -15.14 1.82 3.61
N PHE A 258 -16.43 1.55 3.38
CA PHE A 258 -17.33 2.52 2.75
C PHE A 258 -17.61 3.75 3.60
N ARG A 259 -17.50 3.66 4.93
CA ARG A 259 -17.61 4.84 5.81
C ARG A 259 -16.39 5.74 5.62
N PHE A 260 -15.18 5.17 5.61
CA PHE A 260 -13.96 5.92 5.30
C PHE A 260 -14.00 6.54 3.90
N LEU A 261 -14.47 5.79 2.91
CA LEU A 261 -14.61 6.28 1.54
C LEU A 261 -15.57 7.47 1.48
N ALA A 262 -16.72 7.38 2.16
CA ALA A 262 -17.69 8.46 2.24
C ALA A 262 -17.14 9.72 2.94
N GLU A 263 -16.41 9.56 4.04
CA GLU A 263 -15.78 10.66 4.77
C GLU A 263 -14.65 11.33 3.98
N LYS A 264 -13.83 10.55 3.27
CA LYS A 264 -12.66 11.05 2.54
C LYS A 264 -12.98 11.62 1.17
N LEU A 265 -13.94 11.01 0.45
CA LEU A 265 -14.31 11.40 -0.91
C LEU A 265 -15.64 12.17 -0.97
N ASN A 266 -16.24 12.48 0.18
CA ASN A 266 -17.51 13.19 0.28
C ASN A 266 -18.68 12.50 -0.45
N TRP A 267 -18.66 11.17 -0.59
CA TRP A 267 -19.76 10.41 -1.23
C TRP A 267 -21.03 10.36 -0.38
N GLY A 268 -20.90 10.55 0.94
CA GLY A 268 -21.99 10.41 1.90
C GLY A 268 -22.86 11.65 2.10
N ALA A 269 -22.66 12.73 1.32
CA ALA A 269 -23.50 13.91 1.42
C ALA A 269 -24.95 13.52 1.05
N GLN A 270 -25.80 13.36 2.06
CA GLN A 270 -27.24 13.23 1.85
C GLN A 270 -27.67 14.44 1.02
N ALA A 271 -28.03 14.19 -0.25
CA ALA A 271 -28.83 15.14 -0.98
C ALA A 271 -30.09 15.35 -0.13
N ASN A 272 -30.25 16.55 0.44
CA ASN A 272 -31.48 17.01 1.06
C ASN A 272 -32.57 17.05 -0.01
N ARG A 273 -33.03 15.89 -0.46
CA ARG A 273 -34.22 15.73 -1.28
C ARG A 273 -35.38 15.98 -0.32
N LYS A 274 -35.77 17.25 -0.19
CA LYS A 274 -37.12 17.60 0.25
C LYS A 274 -38.06 16.77 -0.64
N ARG A 275 -38.70 15.75 -0.07
CA ARG A 275 -39.82 15.06 -0.71
C ARG A 275 -40.83 16.16 -1.04
N LYS A 276 -41.00 16.47 -2.33
CA LYS A 276 -42.21 17.17 -2.75
C LYS A 276 -43.35 16.20 -2.46
N SER A 277 -44.16 16.53 -1.46
CA SER A 277 -45.46 15.90 -1.29
C SER A 277 -46.24 16.12 -2.59
N LEU A 278 -46.70 15.01 -3.17
CA LEU A 278 -47.69 15.02 -4.24
C LEU A 278 -49.02 15.55 -3.71
#